data_AF-A0AAV6WHM7-F1
#
_entry.id   AF-A0AAV6WHM7-F1
#
_cell.length_a   1.000
_cell.length_b   1.000
_cell.length_c   1.000
_cell.angle_alpha   90.00
_cell.angle_beta   90.00
_cell.angle_gamma   90.00
#
_symmetry.space_group_name_H-M   'P 1'
#
loop_
_entity.id
_entity.type
_entity.pdbx_description
1 polymer ?
#
loop_
_entity_poly.entity_id
_entity_poly.type
_entity_poly.pdbx_seq_one_letter_code
_entity_poly.pdbx_strand_id
1 'polypeptide(L)'
;MAGHKSTPLLKDELDIVIPTIRNLDFLEMWRPFFEPYHLIIVQDGDPSKIIKVPQGFDYELYNRNDINRILGPKASCISFKDSACRYVDAVLTIPKGTIFPMCGMNLGFNRDLIGPAMYFGLMGDGQPIGRYDDMWAGWCTKVICDHLNFGVKTGLPYIWHSKASNPFVNLKKEYKGIYWQEDIIPFFQSLTLPKECTTVQHCYIELAKQVKTKLSSIDPYFTKLADAMVTWIEAWDELNPSGDDSANGVSK
;
A
#
# COMPACT_ATOMS: atom_id res chain seq x y z
N MET A 1 -8.22 34.44 -17.01
CA MET A 1 -6.85 34.00 -17.37
C MET A 1 -6.98 32.76 -18.21
N ALA A 2 -6.48 32.76 -19.45
CA ALA A 2 -6.54 31.57 -20.30
C ALA A 2 -5.54 30.54 -19.77
N GLY A 3 -6.04 29.41 -19.26
CA GLY A 3 -5.20 28.32 -18.77
C GLY A 3 -4.33 27.77 -19.89
N HIS A 4 -3.03 27.60 -19.63
CA HIS A 4 -2.14 26.86 -20.52
C HIS A 4 -2.71 25.45 -20.72
N LYS A 5 -3.12 25.10 -21.94
CA LYS A 5 -3.39 23.72 -22.32
C LYS A 5 -2.04 23.01 -22.32
N SER A 6 -1.78 22.16 -21.33
CA SER A 6 -0.62 21.28 -21.35
C SER A 6 -0.71 20.40 -22.60
N THR A 7 0.34 20.40 -23.42
CA THR A 7 0.43 19.45 -24.53
C THR A 7 0.43 18.04 -23.95
N PRO A 8 -0.48 17.15 -24.37
CA PRO A 8 -0.48 15.77 -23.90
C PRO A 8 0.83 15.09 -24.29
N LEU A 9 1.55 14.55 -23.31
CA LEU A 9 2.82 13.85 -23.51
C LEU A 9 2.55 12.47 -24.10
N LEU A 10 3.34 12.00 -25.07
CA LEU A 10 3.20 10.66 -25.67
C LEU A 10 1.83 10.42 -26.32
N LYS A 11 1.17 11.49 -26.76
CA LYS A 11 -0.06 11.37 -27.57
C LYS A 11 0.25 10.53 -28.81
N ASP A 12 -0.64 9.60 -29.14
CA ASP A 12 -0.51 8.65 -30.25
C ASP A 12 0.61 7.60 -30.09
N GLU A 13 1.36 7.63 -28.98
CA GLU A 13 2.41 6.65 -28.62
C GLU A 13 2.04 5.80 -27.39
N LEU A 14 0.94 6.15 -26.70
CA LEU A 14 0.50 5.52 -25.46
C LEU A 14 -0.99 5.14 -25.51
N ASP A 15 -1.27 3.86 -25.27
CA ASP A 15 -2.62 3.35 -24.98
C ASP A 15 -2.79 3.15 -23.47
N ILE A 16 -3.98 3.44 -22.97
CA ILE A 16 -4.33 3.25 -21.54
C ILE A 16 -5.26 2.05 -21.41
N VAL A 17 -4.79 1.00 -20.73
CA VAL A 17 -5.59 -0.21 -20.49
C VAL A 17 -6.39 -0.09 -19.19
N ILE A 18 -7.72 -0.25 -19.28
CA ILE A 18 -8.64 -0.13 -18.14
C ILE A 18 -9.40 -1.46 -17.95
N PRO A 19 -8.98 -2.31 -17.00
CA PRO A 19 -9.78 -3.46 -16.60
C PRO A 19 -10.98 -3.01 -15.75
N THR A 20 -12.18 -3.50 -16.04
CA THR A 20 -13.38 -3.10 -15.29
C THR A 20 -14.46 -4.19 -15.24
N ILE A 21 -15.22 -4.21 -14.13
CA ILE A 21 -16.46 -4.97 -13.96
C ILE A 21 -17.69 -4.05 -13.76
N ARG A 22 -17.48 -2.73 -13.87
CA ARG A 22 -18.47 -1.67 -13.57
C ARG A 22 -18.44 -0.58 -14.65
N ASN A 23 -19.39 0.35 -14.60
CA ASN A 23 -19.39 1.52 -15.48
C ASN A 23 -18.18 2.43 -15.23
N LEU A 24 -17.77 3.17 -16.26
CA LEU A 24 -16.56 3.99 -16.26
C LEU A 24 -16.86 5.47 -16.03
N ASP A 25 -17.81 5.79 -15.15
CA ASP A 25 -18.25 7.17 -14.88
C ASP A 25 -17.10 8.07 -14.36
N PHE A 26 -16.06 7.47 -13.75
CA PHE A 26 -14.87 8.20 -13.31
C PHE A 26 -14.12 8.86 -14.48
N LEU A 27 -14.27 8.37 -15.71
CA LEU A 27 -13.63 8.98 -16.88
C LEU A 27 -14.09 10.43 -17.09
N GLU A 28 -15.30 10.80 -16.69
CA GLU A 28 -15.73 12.20 -16.72
C GLU A 28 -14.95 13.07 -15.72
N MET A 29 -14.72 12.54 -14.52
CA MET A 29 -13.97 13.24 -13.48
C MET A 29 -12.52 13.47 -13.88
N TRP A 30 -11.93 12.54 -14.65
CA TRP A 30 -10.54 12.57 -15.07
C TRP A 30 -10.38 12.87 -16.57
N ARG A 31 -11.41 13.39 -17.23
CA ARG A 31 -11.44 13.61 -18.68
C ARG A 31 -10.19 14.31 -19.22
N PRO A 32 -9.66 15.40 -18.61
CA PRO A 32 -8.46 16.07 -19.10
C PRO A 32 -7.21 15.18 -19.19
N PHE A 33 -7.16 14.09 -18.43
CA PHE A 33 -6.04 13.16 -18.39
C PHE A 33 -6.19 11.99 -19.34
N PHE A 34 -7.42 11.52 -19.60
CA PHE A 34 -7.66 10.32 -20.41
C PHE A 34 -8.11 10.64 -21.84
N GLU A 35 -8.86 11.72 -22.05
CA GLU A 35 -9.42 12.08 -23.36
C GLU A 35 -8.37 12.24 -24.48
N PRO A 36 -7.13 12.70 -24.21
CA PRO A 36 -6.12 12.78 -25.25
C PRO A 36 -5.58 11.44 -25.77
N TYR A 37 -5.82 10.33 -25.07
CA TYR A 37 -5.22 9.02 -25.35
C TYR A 37 -6.26 7.99 -25.80
N HIS A 38 -5.80 6.97 -26.52
CA HIS A 38 -6.62 5.82 -26.87
C HIS A 38 -6.78 4.89 -25.66
N LEU A 39 -7.99 4.38 -25.42
CA LEU A 39 -8.30 3.51 -24.29
C LEU A 39 -8.56 2.07 -24.75
N ILE A 40 -7.92 1.10 -24.08
CA ILE A 40 -8.24 -0.32 -24.24
C ILE A 40 -9.00 -0.78 -23.00
N ILE A 41 -10.31 -0.93 -23.13
CA ILE A 41 -11.20 -1.30 -22.03
C ILE A 41 -11.35 -2.82 -22.02
N VAL A 42 -11.00 -3.45 -20.91
CA VAL A 42 -11.15 -4.90 -20.72
C VAL A 42 -12.27 -5.14 -19.73
N GLN A 43 -13.43 -5.54 -20.24
CA GLN A 43 -14.56 -5.94 -19.42
C GLN A 43 -14.32 -7.34 -18.86
N ASP A 44 -14.13 -7.39 -17.54
CA ASP A 44 -14.11 -8.63 -16.78
C ASP A 44 -15.50 -8.96 -16.23
N GLY A 45 -15.72 -10.23 -15.89
CA GLY A 45 -16.97 -10.74 -15.35
C GLY A 45 -17.98 -11.14 -16.43
N ASP A 46 -19.24 -10.76 -16.24
CA ASP A 46 -20.36 -11.17 -17.08
C ASP A 46 -20.40 -10.35 -18.38
N PRO A 47 -20.13 -10.95 -19.55
CA PRO A 47 -20.09 -10.22 -20.83
C PRO A 47 -21.49 -9.81 -21.32
N SER A 48 -22.57 -10.27 -20.69
CA SER A 48 -23.93 -9.82 -21.01
C SER A 48 -24.27 -8.46 -20.41
N LYS A 49 -23.49 -8.00 -19.41
CA LYS A 49 -23.65 -6.67 -18.84
C LYS A 49 -23.03 -5.63 -19.77
N ILE A 50 -23.79 -4.59 -20.07
CA ILE A 50 -23.29 -3.48 -20.90
C ILE A 50 -22.54 -2.50 -19.99
N ILE A 51 -21.24 -2.32 -20.25
CA ILE A 51 -20.44 -1.27 -19.63
C ILE A 51 -20.64 0.02 -20.41
N LYS A 52 -21.06 1.08 -19.71
CA LYS A 52 -21.17 2.42 -20.30
C LYS A 52 -19.83 3.15 -20.20
N VAL A 53 -19.36 3.61 -21.36
CA VAL A 53 -18.22 4.53 -21.50
C VAL A 53 -18.79 5.91 -21.83
N PRO A 54 -18.36 6.99 -21.15
CA PRO A 54 -18.83 8.33 -21.48
C PRO A 54 -18.49 8.71 -22.94
N GLN A 55 -19.28 9.61 -23.52
CA GLN A 55 -19.07 10.01 -24.92
C GLN A 55 -17.76 10.81 -25.10
N GLY A 56 -17.17 10.72 -26.30
CA GLY A 56 -16.00 11.51 -26.68
C GLY A 56 -14.64 10.87 -26.38
N PHE A 57 -14.60 9.70 -25.76
CA PHE A 57 -13.37 8.90 -25.65
C PHE A 57 -13.15 8.05 -26.89
N ASP A 58 -11.90 7.96 -27.33
CA ASP A 58 -11.46 6.97 -28.32
C ASP A 58 -11.10 5.67 -27.60
N TYR A 59 -11.79 4.57 -27.93
CA TYR A 59 -11.59 3.31 -27.23
C TYR A 59 -11.94 2.06 -28.03
N GLU A 60 -11.29 0.96 -27.67
CA GLU A 60 -11.73 -0.40 -27.96
C GLU A 60 -12.18 -1.09 -26.68
N LEU A 61 -13.23 -1.92 -26.77
CA LEU A 61 -13.71 -2.71 -25.63
C LEU A 61 -13.66 -4.19 -25.97
N TYR A 62 -12.94 -4.94 -25.12
CA TYR A 62 -12.80 -6.38 -25.19
C TYR A 62 -13.47 -7.04 -24.01
N ASN A 63 -14.18 -8.14 -24.25
CA ASN A 63 -14.76 -8.97 -23.21
C ASN A 63 -14.57 -10.47 -23.49
N ARG A 64 -15.17 -11.31 -22.66
CA ARG A 64 -15.04 -12.78 -22.80
C ARG A 64 -15.54 -13.31 -24.15
N ASN A 65 -16.55 -12.68 -24.76
CA ASN A 65 -17.05 -13.10 -26.06
C ASN A 65 -16.01 -12.89 -27.15
N ASP A 66 -15.18 -11.84 -27.07
CA ASP A 66 -14.08 -11.61 -28.00
C ASP A 66 -13.00 -12.66 -27.86
N ILE A 67 -12.62 -13.01 -26.63
CA ILE A 67 -11.67 -14.10 -26.35
C ILE A 67 -12.18 -15.41 -26.97
N ASN A 68 -13.44 -15.75 -26.72
CA ASN A 68 -14.04 -16.97 -27.24
C ASN A 68 -14.10 -16.96 -28.78
N ARG A 69 -14.45 -15.83 -29.38
CA ARG A 69 -14.53 -15.65 -30.85
C ARG A 69 -13.16 -15.74 -31.52
N ILE A 70 -12.14 -15.11 -30.94
CA ILE A 70 -10.80 -15.01 -31.53
C ILE A 70 -9.98 -16.29 -31.30
N LEU A 71 -10.03 -16.85 -30.08
CA LEU A 71 -9.19 -17.99 -29.71
C LEU A 71 -9.89 -19.35 -29.86
N GLY A 72 -11.22 -19.37 -29.96
CA GLY A 72 -12.00 -20.59 -30.12
C GLY A 72 -11.65 -21.64 -29.05
N PRO A 73 -11.30 -22.88 -29.43
CA PRO A 73 -10.92 -23.94 -28.47
C PRO A 73 -9.75 -23.58 -27.55
N LYS A 74 -8.88 -22.64 -27.95
CA LYS A 74 -7.74 -22.19 -27.14
C LYS A 74 -8.14 -21.19 -26.06
N ALA A 75 -9.38 -20.70 -26.03
CA ALA A 75 -9.83 -19.72 -25.02
C ALA A 75 -9.71 -20.22 -23.57
N SER A 76 -9.57 -21.53 -23.36
CA SER A 76 -9.29 -22.13 -22.06
C SER A 76 -7.93 -21.75 -21.47
N CYS A 77 -6.96 -21.28 -22.28
CA CYS A 77 -5.67 -20.82 -21.77
C CYS A 77 -5.74 -19.44 -21.10
N ILE A 78 -6.85 -18.71 -21.26
CA ILE A 78 -7.12 -17.44 -20.59
C ILE A 78 -8.12 -17.68 -19.46
N SER A 79 -7.64 -17.60 -18.22
CA SER A 79 -8.41 -17.82 -16.99
C SER A 79 -9.67 -16.95 -16.90
N PHE A 80 -10.70 -17.46 -16.24
CA PHE A 80 -11.85 -16.66 -15.80
C PHE A 80 -11.53 -15.99 -14.45
N LYS A 81 -11.75 -14.68 -14.33
CA LYS A 81 -11.67 -13.93 -13.06
C LYS A 81 -10.29 -13.99 -12.38
N ASP A 82 -9.22 -13.87 -13.13
CA ASP A 82 -7.87 -13.88 -12.57
C ASP A 82 -7.46 -12.45 -12.17
N SER A 83 -7.33 -12.20 -10.87
CA SER A 83 -6.85 -10.92 -10.31
C SER A 83 -5.32 -10.86 -10.29
N ALA A 84 -4.67 -11.19 -11.40
CA ALA A 84 -3.21 -11.28 -11.48
C ALA A 84 -2.62 -10.17 -12.37
N CYS A 85 -2.62 -8.94 -11.87
CA CYS A 85 -1.65 -7.96 -12.36
C CYS A 85 -0.26 -8.41 -11.89
N ARG A 86 0.61 -8.80 -12.83
CA ARG A 86 2.02 -8.99 -12.52
C ARG A 86 2.65 -7.63 -12.20
N TYR A 87 3.48 -7.61 -11.17
CA TYR A 87 4.27 -6.44 -10.79
C TYR A 87 5.11 -5.99 -12.00
N VAL A 88 5.05 -4.69 -12.29
CA VAL A 88 5.98 -4.04 -13.21
C VAL A 88 7.38 -4.10 -12.58
N ASP A 89 8.41 -4.43 -13.38
CA ASP A 89 9.83 -4.36 -13.00
C ASP A 89 10.27 -2.90 -12.84
N ALA A 90 9.70 -2.22 -11.86
CA ALA A 90 9.98 -0.82 -11.55
C ALA A 90 10.06 -0.62 -10.05
N VAL A 91 11.00 0.21 -9.63
CA VAL A 91 10.95 0.82 -8.30
C VAL A 91 9.83 1.86 -8.35
N LEU A 92 8.78 1.64 -7.57
CA LEU A 92 7.61 2.49 -7.51
C LEU A 92 7.62 3.31 -6.21
N THR A 93 7.35 4.61 -6.32
CA THR A 93 7.02 5.42 -5.16
C THR A 93 5.64 5.01 -4.66
N ILE A 94 5.54 4.72 -3.36
CA ILE A 94 4.26 4.40 -2.74
C ILE A 94 3.50 5.72 -2.53
N PRO A 95 2.31 5.89 -3.12
CA PRO A 95 1.57 7.15 -3.02
C PRO A 95 1.26 7.54 -1.57
N LYS A 96 1.17 8.84 -1.32
CA LYS A 96 0.73 9.37 -0.02
C LYS A 96 -0.68 8.86 0.31
N GLY A 97 -0.91 8.45 1.56
CA GLY A 97 -2.17 7.86 2.01
C GLY A 97 -2.37 6.39 1.63
N THR A 98 -1.40 5.76 0.97
CA THR A 98 -1.46 4.32 0.63
C THR A 98 -0.51 3.52 1.52
N ILE A 99 -1.06 2.54 2.25
CA ILE A 99 -0.26 1.54 2.98
C ILE A 99 0.19 0.42 2.05
N PHE A 100 1.19 -0.37 2.49
CA PHE A 100 1.76 -1.44 1.67
C PHE A 100 2.22 -2.62 2.55
N PRO A 101 2.31 -3.83 1.99
CA PRO A 101 2.80 -4.99 2.73
C PRO A 101 4.34 -4.98 2.76
N MET A 102 4.94 -4.27 3.72
CA MET A 102 6.40 -4.23 3.89
C MET A 102 6.94 -5.64 4.22
N CYS A 103 8.12 -5.95 3.70
CA CYS A 103 8.87 -7.17 4.01
C CYS A 103 10.18 -6.81 4.73
N GLY A 104 10.36 -7.29 5.96
CA GLY A 104 11.55 -6.99 6.76
C GLY A 104 12.84 -7.58 6.19
N MET A 105 12.75 -8.63 5.37
CA MET A 105 13.91 -9.25 4.72
C MET A 105 14.44 -8.48 3.50
N ASN A 106 13.67 -7.53 2.97
CA ASN A 106 14.05 -6.69 1.82
C ASN A 106 13.79 -5.22 2.14
N LEU A 107 14.33 -4.76 3.28
CA LEU A 107 14.14 -3.42 3.81
C LEU A 107 15.45 -2.63 3.80
N GLY A 108 15.39 -1.39 3.30
CA GLY A 108 16.42 -0.38 3.49
C GLY A 108 15.79 0.92 3.94
N PHE A 109 16.41 1.60 4.91
CA PHE A 109 15.91 2.87 5.43
C PHE A 109 17.07 3.77 5.86
N ASN A 110 16.83 5.08 5.88
CA ASN A 110 17.77 6.03 6.45
C ASN A 110 17.55 6.10 7.97
N ARG A 111 18.54 5.61 8.73
CA ARG A 111 18.49 5.51 10.20
C ARG A 111 18.22 6.85 10.87
N ASP A 112 18.85 7.91 10.40
CA ASP A 112 18.74 9.25 11.00
C ASP A 112 17.39 9.92 10.63
N LEU A 113 16.77 9.48 9.54
CA LEU A 113 15.51 10.03 9.04
C LEU A 113 14.28 9.37 9.67
N ILE A 114 14.28 8.03 9.78
CA ILE A 114 13.08 7.25 10.11
C ILE A 114 13.35 6.10 11.09
N GLY A 115 14.58 5.97 11.57
CA GLY A 115 15.00 4.90 12.48
C GLY A 115 14.10 4.70 13.72
N PRO A 116 13.62 5.75 14.41
CA PRO A 116 12.75 5.54 15.57
C PRO A 116 11.43 4.85 15.24
N ALA A 117 10.95 4.90 13.99
CA ALA A 117 9.74 4.19 13.57
C ALA A 117 9.98 2.72 13.16
N MET A 118 11.24 2.26 13.13
CA MET A 118 11.60 0.91 12.69
C MET A 118 11.47 -0.13 13.80
N TYR A 119 10.25 -0.26 14.33
CA TYR A 119 9.89 -1.27 15.33
C TYR A 119 8.86 -2.26 14.76
N PHE A 120 9.22 -3.55 14.82
CA PHE A 120 8.43 -4.66 14.28
C PHE A 120 7.33 -5.15 15.21
N GLY A 121 7.17 -4.51 16.37
CA GLY A 121 6.21 -4.96 17.38
C GLY A 121 6.79 -6.03 18.29
N LEU A 122 5.89 -6.70 19.01
CA LEU A 122 6.25 -7.76 19.94
C LEU A 122 6.60 -9.02 19.14
N MET A 123 7.89 -9.24 18.93
CA MET A 123 8.44 -10.42 18.24
C MET A 123 8.65 -11.60 19.21
N GLY A 124 8.57 -12.81 18.70
CA GLY A 124 8.89 -14.05 19.43
C GLY A 124 7.78 -15.09 19.41
N ASP A 125 8.09 -16.29 19.91
CA ASP A 125 7.13 -17.38 19.95
C ASP A 125 5.92 -17.05 20.84
N GLY A 126 4.73 -17.37 20.34
CA GLY A 126 3.46 -17.13 21.04
C GLY A 126 2.87 -15.73 20.84
N GLN A 127 3.53 -14.84 20.09
CA GLN A 127 2.96 -13.53 19.76
C GLN A 127 1.84 -13.66 18.72
N PRO A 128 0.66 -13.07 18.96
CA PRO A 128 -0.55 -13.36 18.19
C PRO A 128 -0.58 -12.71 16.81
N ILE A 129 0.14 -11.60 16.62
CA ILE A 129 0.20 -10.91 15.32
C ILE A 129 1.04 -11.71 14.30
N GLY A 130 2.07 -12.43 14.78
CA GLY A 130 2.93 -13.28 14.00
C GLY A 130 3.36 -12.65 12.67
N ARG A 131 3.23 -13.39 11.57
CA ARG A 131 3.65 -13.05 10.19
C ARG A 131 3.18 -11.70 9.61
N TYR A 132 2.42 -10.90 10.37
CA TYR A 132 2.04 -9.52 10.10
C TYR A 132 2.96 -8.46 10.72
N ASP A 133 3.95 -8.84 11.56
CA ASP A 133 4.92 -7.94 12.22
C ASP A 133 5.57 -6.95 11.24
N ASP A 134 6.10 -7.46 10.13
CA ASP A 134 6.74 -6.64 9.09
C ASP A 134 5.75 -5.66 8.44
N MET A 135 4.52 -6.10 8.19
CA MET A 135 3.50 -5.24 7.61
C MET A 135 3.09 -4.14 8.59
N TRP A 136 2.93 -4.49 9.87
CA TRP A 136 2.66 -3.54 10.95
C TRP A 136 3.72 -2.44 11.03
N ALA A 137 5.00 -2.80 11.08
CA ALA A 137 6.10 -1.84 11.04
C ALA A 137 6.03 -0.94 9.80
N GLY A 138 5.72 -1.53 8.64
CA GLY A 138 5.57 -0.83 7.39
C GLY A 138 4.43 0.18 7.42
N TRP A 139 3.28 -0.16 8.01
CA TRP A 139 2.12 0.71 8.12
C TRP A 139 2.37 1.88 9.10
N CYS A 140 2.96 1.59 10.27
CA CYS A 140 3.38 2.61 11.23
C CYS A 140 4.34 3.61 10.57
N THR A 141 5.40 3.09 9.95
CA THR A 141 6.39 3.89 9.23
C THR A 141 5.73 4.72 8.13
N LYS A 142 4.84 4.12 7.33
CA LYS A 142 4.24 4.79 6.18
C LYS A 142 3.42 6.00 6.58
N VAL A 143 2.60 5.87 7.62
CA VAL A 143 1.76 7.00 8.09
C VAL A 143 2.62 8.14 8.63
N ILE A 144 3.72 7.82 9.31
CA ILE A 144 4.67 8.84 9.80
C ILE A 144 5.42 9.50 8.63
N CYS A 145 5.90 8.72 7.67
CA CYS A 145 6.51 9.24 6.46
C CYS A 145 5.55 10.18 5.72
N ASP A 146 4.29 9.81 5.56
CA ASP A 146 3.30 10.65 4.88
C ASP A 146 3.03 11.96 5.61
N HIS A 147 3.00 11.91 6.94
CA HIS A 147 2.82 13.09 7.79
C HIS A 147 4.01 14.05 7.68
N LEU A 148 5.23 13.52 7.71
CA LEU A 148 6.48 14.29 7.63
C LEU A 148 6.94 14.58 6.19
N ASN A 149 6.18 14.15 5.18
CA ASN A 149 6.49 14.23 3.75
C ASN A 149 7.79 13.53 3.34
N PHE A 150 8.09 12.38 3.94
CA PHE A 150 9.17 11.49 3.52
C PHE A 150 8.70 10.50 2.46
N GLY A 151 9.58 10.20 1.51
CA GLY A 151 9.30 9.25 0.44
C GLY A 151 9.48 7.79 0.88
N VAL A 152 8.57 6.92 0.45
CA VAL A 152 8.70 5.46 0.56
C VAL A 152 8.65 4.85 -0.83
N LYS A 153 9.55 3.90 -1.10
CA LYS A 153 9.62 3.19 -2.38
C LYS A 153 9.48 1.69 -2.14
N THR A 154 8.83 1.02 -3.09
CA THR A 154 8.77 -0.44 -3.18
C THR A 154 9.36 -0.89 -4.50
N GLY A 155 9.88 -2.10 -4.57
CA GLY A 155 10.53 -2.62 -5.77
C GLY A 155 10.84 -4.11 -5.63
N LEU A 156 11.61 -4.63 -6.58
CA LEU A 156 12.05 -6.02 -6.56
C LEU A 156 12.87 -6.33 -5.30
N PRO A 157 12.74 -7.56 -4.76
CA PRO A 157 13.62 -8.00 -3.70
C PRO A 157 15.06 -8.05 -4.23
N TYR A 158 15.99 -7.46 -3.49
CA TYR A 158 17.42 -7.52 -3.81
C TYR A 158 18.05 -8.85 -3.40
N ILE A 159 17.38 -9.58 -2.49
CA ILE A 159 17.89 -10.83 -1.91
C ILE A 159 16.92 -11.97 -2.23
N TRP A 160 17.45 -13.03 -2.84
CA TRP A 160 16.73 -14.28 -3.01
C TRP A 160 16.72 -15.07 -1.71
N HIS A 161 15.55 -15.25 -1.11
CA HIS A 161 15.40 -16.00 0.12
C HIS A 161 14.66 -17.32 -0.11
N SER A 162 15.37 -18.45 -0.04
CA SER A 162 14.75 -19.78 -0.08
C SER A 162 14.04 -20.04 1.25
N LYS A 163 12.70 -20.02 1.26
CA LYS A 163 11.92 -20.24 2.48
C LYS A 163 11.86 -21.74 2.81
N ALA A 164 12.41 -22.12 3.95
CA ALA A 164 12.06 -23.38 4.62
C ALA A 164 10.79 -23.14 5.46
N SER A 165 9.60 -23.34 4.88
CA SER A 165 8.36 -23.14 5.64
C SER A 165 7.23 -24.06 5.17
N ASN A 166 6.33 -24.40 6.09
CA ASN A 166 5.13 -25.16 5.79
C ASN A 166 3.92 -24.20 5.64
N PRO A 167 3.20 -24.22 4.50
CA PRO A 167 2.08 -23.31 4.27
C PRO A 167 0.97 -23.37 5.33
N PHE A 168 0.63 -24.57 5.81
CA PHE A 168 -0.45 -24.73 6.80
C PHE A 168 -0.05 -24.28 8.20
N VAL A 169 1.24 -24.43 8.56
CA VAL A 169 1.77 -23.85 9.80
C VAL A 169 1.74 -22.32 9.73
N ASN A 170 2.10 -21.75 8.58
CA ASN A 170 2.05 -20.30 8.38
C ASN A 170 0.62 -19.78 8.46
N LEU A 171 -0.35 -20.44 7.81
CA LEU A 171 -1.76 -20.05 7.87
C LEU A 171 -2.30 -19.99 9.31
N LYS A 172 -1.93 -20.96 10.16
CA LYS A 172 -2.30 -20.94 11.58
C LYS A 172 -1.70 -19.75 12.33
N LYS A 173 -0.45 -19.38 12.01
CA LYS A 173 0.22 -18.20 12.57
C LYS A 173 -0.37 -16.89 12.04
N GLU A 174 -0.90 -16.89 10.82
CA GLU A 174 -1.47 -15.73 10.13
C GLU A 174 -2.94 -15.49 10.49
N TYR A 175 -3.66 -16.50 11.01
CA TYR A 175 -5.11 -16.47 11.24
C TYR A 175 -5.60 -15.21 11.97
N LYS A 176 -4.96 -14.82 13.08
CA LYS A 176 -5.35 -13.61 13.83
C LYS A 176 -5.09 -12.35 13.02
N GLY A 177 -3.95 -12.25 12.33
CA GLY A 177 -3.65 -11.13 11.43
C GLY A 177 -4.68 -10.98 10.31
N ILE A 178 -5.09 -12.09 9.68
CA ILE A 178 -6.14 -12.11 8.64
C ILE A 178 -7.47 -11.58 9.19
N TYR A 179 -7.81 -11.89 10.45
CA TYR A 179 -9.04 -11.40 11.06
C TYR A 179 -8.93 -9.91 11.45
N TRP A 180 -7.86 -9.54 12.14
CA TRP A 180 -7.67 -8.19 12.65
C TRP A 180 -7.40 -7.15 11.57
N GLN A 181 -6.91 -7.55 10.39
CA GLN A 181 -6.66 -6.60 9.30
C GLN A 181 -7.92 -5.85 8.86
N GLU A 182 -9.12 -6.44 9.04
CA GLU A 182 -10.41 -5.79 8.74
C GLU A 182 -10.62 -4.52 9.56
N ASP A 183 -10.04 -4.43 10.76
CA ASP A 183 -10.08 -3.24 11.62
C ASP A 183 -8.78 -2.42 11.52
N ILE A 184 -7.62 -3.10 11.45
CA ILE A 184 -6.30 -2.44 11.44
C ILE A 184 -6.08 -1.64 10.15
N ILE A 185 -6.47 -2.17 8.99
CA ILE A 185 -6.26 -1.48 7.71
C ILE A 185 -7.08 -0.18 7.65
N PRO A 186 -8.40 -0.18 7.93
CA PRO A 186 -9.17 1.06 8.00
C PRO A 186 -8.65 2.03 9.07
N PHE A 187 -8.15 1.52 10.20
CA PHE A 187 -7.50 2.34 11.22
C PHE A 187 -6.31 3.11 10.63
N PHE A 188 -5.36 2.45 9.96
CA PHE A 188 -4.20 3.14 9.36
C PHE A 188 -4.58 4.05 8.19
N GLN A 189 -5.57 3.66 7.38
CA GLN A 189 -6.06 4.48 6.25
C GLN A 189 -6.74 5.77 6.71
N SER A 190 -7.37 5.76 7.89
CA SER A 190 -8.06 6.92 8.48
C SER A 190 -7.21 7.69 9.50
N LEU A 191 -6.04 7.16 9.86
CA LEU A 191 -5.21 7.76 10.89
C LEU A 191 -4.69 9.12 10.45
N THR A 192 -4.85 10.10 11.34
CA THR A 192 -4.28 11.44 11.18
C THR A 192 -3.43 11.75 12.40
N LEU A 193 -2.23 12.26 12.15
CA LEU A 193 -1.33 12.72 13.20
C LEU A 193 -1.49 14.24 13.36
N PRO A 194 -1.43 14.76 14.60
CA PRO A 194 -1.46 16.20 14.85
C PRO A 194 -0.29 16.93 14.19
N LYS A 195 -0.50 18.18 13.76
CA LYS A 195 0.52 18.96 13.01
C LYS A 195 1.74 19.30 13.87
N GLU A 196 1.57 19.33 15.18
CA GLU A 196 2.61 19.53 16.18
C GLU A 196 3.56 18.33 16.32
N CYS A 197 3.17 17.14 15.84
CA CYS A 197 4.07 16.00 15.75
C CYS A 197 5.03 16.20 14.58
N THR A 198 6.17 16.84 14.84
CA THR A 198 7.17 17.22 13.82
C THR A 198 8.40 16.31 13.80
N THR A 199 8.57 15.44 14.80
CA THR A 199 9.64 14.44 14.88
C THR A 199 9.09 13.02 14.72
N VAL A 200 9.93 12.06 14.31
CA VAL A 200 9.46 10.66 14.18
C VAL A 200 9.07 10.10 15.54
N GLN A 201 9.84 10.40 16.59
CA GLN A 201 9.52 10.01 17.97
C GLN A 201 8.16 10.52 18.41
N HIS A 202 7.87 11.82 18.24
CA HIS A 202 6.57 12.40 18.61
C HIS A 202 5.43 11.79 17.81
N CYS A 203 5.64 11.55 16.50
CA CYS A 203 4.66 10.87 15.67
C CYS A 203 4.39 9.44 16.14
N TYR A 204 5.45 8.69 16.50
CA TYR A 204 5.35 7.30 16.92
C TYR A 204 4.68 7.15 18.29
N ILE A 205 5.00 8.05 19.24
CA ILE A 205 4.33 8.12 20.54
C ILE A 205 2.84 8.43 20.37
N GLU A 206 2.50 9.41 19.51
CA GLU A 206 1.10 9.74 19.26
C GLU A 206 0.34 8.60 18.55
N LEU A 207 0.99 7.93 17.61
CA LEU A 207 0.48 6.72 17.00
C LEU A 207 0.22 5.62 18.05
N ALA A 208 1.14 5.40 18.99
CA ALA A 208 0.97 4.43 20.07
C ALA A 208 -0.26 4.74 20.94
N LYS A 209 -0.52 6.01 21.25
CA LYS A 209 -1.75 6.41 21.97
C LYS A 209 -3.00 6.04 21.17
N GLN A 210 -3.03 6.35 19.87
CA GLN A 210 -4.17 6.02 19.02
C GLN A 210 -4.38 4.51 18.88
N VAL A 211 -3.29 3.72 18.76
CA VAL A 211 -3.36 2.25 18.79
C VAL A 211 -3.99 1.78 20.09
N LYS A 212 -3.54 2.30 21.25
CA LYS A 212 -4.09 1.94 22.56
C LYS A 212 -5.57 2.29 22.66
N THR A 213 -5.99 3.45 22.19
CA THR A 213 -7.40 3.87 22.30
C THR A 213 -8.31 3.13 21.32
N LYS A 214 -7.86 2.90 20.09
CA LYS A 214 -8.73 2.43 18.99
C LYS A 214 -8.67 0.93 18.74
N LEU A 215 -7.56 0.26 19.07
CA LEU A 215 -7.36 -1.16 18.76
C LEU A 215 -7.38 -2.07 19.99
N SER A 216 -7.30 -1.54 21.22
CA SER A 216 -7.33 -2.37 22.45
C SER A 216 -8.62 -3.16 22.65
N SER A 217 -9.74 -2.74 22.04
CA SER A 217 -10.99 -3.50 22.07
C SER A 217 -10.95 -4.76 21.21
N ILE A 218 -10.02 -4.87 20.26
CA ILE A 218 -9.88 -6.01 19.37
C ILE A 218 -9.26 -7.19 20.12
N ASP A 219 -8.15 -6.95 20.82
CA ASP A 219 -7.45 -7.95 21.63
C ASP A 219 -6.52 -7.24 22.64
N PRO A 220 -6.36 -7.77 23.88
CA PRO A 220 -5.43 -7.22 24.88
C PRO A 220 -3.98 -7.06 24.40
N TYR A 221 -3.60 -7.79 23.36
CA TYR A 221 -2.34 -7.63 22.65
C TYR A 221 -2.08 -6.17 22.25
N PHE A 222 -3.07 -5.44 21.74
CA PHE A 222 -2.86 -4.06 21.27
C PHE A 222 -2.58 -3.07 22.40
N THR A 223 -3.14 -3.31 23.60
CA THR A 223 -2.78 -2.54 24.79
C THR A 223 -1.29 -2.72 25.11
N LYS A 224 -0.83 -3.98 25.13
CA LYS A 224 0.57 -4.32 25.40
C LYS A 224 1.50 -3.82 24.30
N LEU A 225 1.08 -3.91 23.04
CA LEU A 225 1.84 -3.42 21.90
C LEU A 225 2.02 -1.91 21.97
N ALA A 226 0.97 -1.16 22.29
CA ALA A 226 1.07 0.29 22.44
C ALA A 226 2.03 0.71 23.55
N ASP A 227 2.03 0.01 24.69
CA ASP A 227 3.01 0.26 25.76
C ASP A 227 4.43 -0.05 25.28
N ALA A 228 4.62 -1.16 24.57
CA ALA A 228 5.92 -1.51 23.99
C ALA A 228 6.40 -0.53 22.91
N MET A 229 5.49 0.08 22.14
CA MET A 229 5.81 1.12 21.17
C MET A 229 6.38 2.38 21.84
N VAL A 230 5.88 2.76 23.02
CA VAL A 230 6.43 3.88 23.80
C VAL A 230 7.80 3.50 24.35
N THR A 231 7.92 2.32 24.98
CA THR A 231 9.21 1.82 25.50
C THR A 231 10.28 1.70 24.41
N TRP A 232 9.89 1.36 23.18
CA TRP A 232 10.81 1.33 22.05
C TRP A 232 11.42 2.72 21.77
N ILE A 233 10.62 3.79 21.82
CA ILE A 233 11.12 5.15 21.61
C ILE A 233 12.03 5.58 22.76
N GLU A 234 11.66 5.26 24.00
CA GLU A 234 12.51 5.54 25.18
C GLU A 234 13.88 4.86 25.04
N ALA A 235 13.90 3.58 24.68
CA ALA A 235 15.13 2.83 24.46
C ALA A 235 15.92 3.35 23.24
N TRP A 236 15.22 3.78 22.18
CA TRP A 236 15.85 4.39 21.02
C TRP A 236 16.59 5.67 21.41
N ASP A 237 15.94 6.56 22.15
CA ASP A 237 16.52 7.86 22.55
C ASP A 237 17.68 7.66 23.54
N GLU A 238 17.61 6.67 24.45
CA GLU A 238 18.73 6.32 25.34
C GLU A 238 19.97 5.85 24.57
N LEU A 239 19.77 5.05 23.52
CA LEU A 239 20.86 4.52 22.69
C LEU A 239 21.32 5.48 21.58
N ASN A 240 20.53 6.52 21.30
CA ASN A 240 20.80 7.53 20.28
C ASN A 240 20.63 8.94 20.85
N PRO A 241 21.42 9.30 21.89
CA PRO A 241 21.32 10.60 22.51
C PRO A 241 21.56 11.69 21.48
N SER A 242 20.55 12.53 21.32
CA SER A 242 20.59 13.69 20.45
C SER A 242 21.38 14.80 21.12
N GLY A 243 22.34 15.42 20.44
CA GLY A 243 22.74 16.78 20.83
C GLY A 243 21.51 17.69 20.68
N ASP A 244 21.31 18.61 21.62
CA ASP A 244 20.13 19.50 21.70
C ASP A 244 19.55 19.85 20.31
N ASP A 245 18.25 19.57 20.11
CA ASP A 245 17.46 19.79 18.89
C ASP A 245 17.77 18.92 17.65
N SER A 246 17.81 17.58 17.78
CA SER A 246 17.82 16.72 16.58
C SER A 246 16.44 16.68 15.91
N ALA A 247 16.18 17.63 15.01
CA ALA A 247 15.25 17.38 13.93
C ALA A 247 15.66 16.08 13.22
N ASN A 248 14.69 15.24 12.82
CA ASN A 248 15.00 14.06 11.99
C ASN A 248 15.90 14.50 10.82
N GLY A 249 16.80 13.63 10.36
CA GLY A 249 17.69 13.96 9.25
C GLY A 249 16.94 14.59 8.06
N VAL A 250 17.58 15.50 7.33
CA VAL A 250 16.93 16.12 6.16
C VAL A 250 16.78 15.07 5.05
N SER A 251 15.58 14.91 4.51
CA SER A 251 15.37 14.08 3.32
C SER A 251 16.21 14.65 2.17
N LYS A 252 17.17 13.86 1.68
CA LYS A 252 17.98 14.20 0.50
C LYS A 252 17.23 13.91 -0.80
#